data_AF-A0A931X1H3-F1
#
_entry.id   AF-A0A931X1H3-F1
#
_cell.length_a   1.000
_cell.length_b   1.000
_cell.length_c   1.000
_cell.angle_alpha   90.00
_cell.angle_beta   90.00
_cell.angle_gamma   90.00
#
_symmetry.space_group_name_H-M   'P 1'
#
loop_
_entity.id
_entity.type
_entity.pdbx_description
1 polymer ?
#
loop_
_entity_poly.entity_id
_entity_poly.type
_entity_poly.pdbx_seq_one_letter_code
_entity_poly.pdbx_strand_id
1 'polypeptide(L)'
;MKTILAGVVVMLLAVLFVAQIAPAQSVSSIKTQLQTAAFHSGELAQRGTVLAGPLLHLQHVVNCLEGTNGPNFRAAAGHVCQGQGNGIIPDLKAAQAAGVRGADKARKFADIALTLSLQMLQSKD
;
A
#
# COMPACT_ATOMS: atom_id res chain seq x y z
N MET A 1 -21.72 -3.26 42.95
CA MET A 1 -22.31 -3.91 41.75
C MET A 1 -23.32 -3.02 41.02
N LYS A 2 -24.30 -2.39 41.70
CA LYS A 2 -25.29 -1.49 41.08
C LYS A 2 -24.70 -0.23 40.39
N THR A 3 -23.60 0.32 40.89
CA THR A 3 -22.94 1.51 40.32
C THR A 3 -22.08 1.21 39.08
N ILE A 4 -21.55 -0.01 38.99
CA ILE A 4 -20.74 -0.47 37.83
C ILE A 4 -21.65 -0.78 36.63
N LEU A 5 -22.84 -1.34 36.87
CA LEU A 5 -23.84 -1.55 35.83
C LEU A 5 -24.31 -0.22 35.21
N ALA A 6 -24.53 0.82 36.01
CA ALA A 6 -24.96 2.13 35.51
C ALA A 6 -23.87 2.81 34.64
N GLY A 7 -22.59 2.69 35.02
CA GLY A 7 -21.48 3.22 34.24
C GLY A 7 -21.28 2.53 32.89
N VAL A 8 -21.48 1.20 32.83
CA VAL A 8 -21.39 0.42 31.59
C VAL A 8 -22.54 0.73 30.63
N VAL A 9 -23.76 0.94 31.15
CA VAL A 9 -24.93 1.32 30.34
C VAL A 9 -24.78 2.73 29.75
N VAL A 10 -24.24 3.69 30.52
CA VAL A 10 -23.99 5.06 30.02
C VAL A 10 -22.85 5.09 28.98
N MET A 11 -21.81 4.28 29.13
CA MET A 11 -20.75 4.14 28.10
C MET A 11 -21.27 3.47 26.82
N LEU A 12 -22.09 2.42 26.93
CA LEU A 12 -22.68 1.75 25.76
C LEU A 12 -23.64 2.66 24.97
N LEU A 13 -24.39 3.53 25.66
CA LEU A 13 -25.24 4.54 25.01
C LEU A 13 -24.42 5.62 24.30
N ALA A 14 -23.25 6.02 24.85
CA ALA A 14 -22.36 6.97 24.19
C ALA A 14 -21.73 6.39 22.92
N VAL A 15 -21.35 5.10 22.91
CA VAL A 15 -20.78 4.44 21.71
C VAL A 15 -21.82 4.28 20.59
N LEU A 16 -23.11 4.12 20.93
CA LEU A 16 -24.21 4.08 19.96
C LEU A 16 -24.52 5.46 19.33
N PHE A 17 -24.23 6.56 20.03
CA PHE A 17 -24.40 7.93 19.48
C PHE A 17 -23.23 8.36 18.57
N VAL A 18 -22.00 7.90 18.84
CA VAL A 18 -20.82 8.29 18.02
C VAL A 18 -20.77 7.54 16.68
N ALA A 19 -21.45 6.40 16.54
CA ALA A 19 -21.51 5.67 15.26
C ALA A 19 -22.42 6.34 14.19
N GLN A 20 -23.25 7.33 14.58
CA GLN A 20 -24.25 7.95 13.69
C GLN A 20 -23.80 9.27 13.03
N ILE A 21 -22.59 9.76 13.32
CA ILE A 21 -22.09 11.05 12.80
C ILE A 21 -21.28 10.94 11.50
N ALA A 22 -21.15 9.73 10.93
CA ALA A 22 -20.72 9.63 9.54
C ALA A 22 -21.91 10.03 8.66
N PRO A 23 -21.85 11.16 7.92
CA PRO A 23 -22.95 11.53 7.04
C PRO A 23 -23.16 10.41 6.03
N ALA A 24 -24.38 9.87 5.99
CA ALA A 24 -24.77 8.92 4.97
C ALA A 24 -24.51 9.56 3.61
N GLN A 25 -23.56 8.99 2.86
CA GLN A 25 -23.23 9.46 1.52
C GLN A 25 -24.48 9.34 0.66
N SER A 26 -24.93 10.45 0.08
CA SER A 26 -26.09 10.41 -0.81
C SER A 26 -25.76 9.59 -2.05
N VAL A 27 -26.76 8.94 -2.65
CA VAL A 27 -26.57 8.24 -3.93
C VAL A 27 -26.01 9.18 -5.02
N SER A 28 -26.30 10.47 -4.93
CA SER A 28 -25.70 11.51 -5.77
C SER A 28 -24.19 11.69 -5.53
N SER A 29 -23.71 11.67 -4.27
CA SER A 29 -22.27 11.78 -3.99
C SER A 29 -21.50 10.55 -4.45
N ILE A 30 -22.10 9.36 -4.36
CA ILE A 30 -21.53 8.12 -4.87
C ILE A 30 -21.45 8.14 -6.40
N LYS A 31 -22.51 8.60 -7.08
CA LYS A 31 -22.52 8.76 -8.54
C LYS A 31 -21.43 9.74 -9.00
N THR A 32 -21.28 10.88 -8.33
CA THR A 32 -20.22 11.84 -8.63
C THR A 32 -18.82 11.23 -8.44
N GLN A 33 -18.59 10.52 -7.34
CA GLN A 33 -17.32 9.82 -7.11
C GLN A 33 -17.01 8.79 -8.21
N LEU A 34 -18.01 8.03 -8.65
CA LEU A 34 -17.86 7.05 -9.73
C LEU A 34 -17.57 7.72 -11.08
N GLN A 35 -18.24 8.83 -11.39
CA GLN A 35 -17.97 9.62 -12.60
C GLN A 35 -16.57 10.21 -12.59
N THR A 36 -16.11 10.73 -11.46
CA THR A 36 -14.74 11.21 -11.28
C THR A 36 -13.74 10.07 -11.46
N ALA A 37 -13.97 8.90 -10.85
CA ALA A 37 -13.09 7.74 -11.01
C ALA A 37 -13.04 7.25 -12.47
N ALA A 38 -14.17 7.22 -13.17
CA ALA A 38 -14.26 6.86 -14.59
C ALA A 38 -13.53 7.88 -15.50
N PHE A 39 -13.65 9.18 -15.20
CA PHE A 39 -12.93 10.22 -15.92
C PHE A 39 -11.42 10.12 -15.70
N HIS A 40 -10.96 9.98 -14.44
CA HIS A 40 -9.54 9.88 -14.12
C HIS A 40 -8.89 8.58 -14.62
N SER A 41 -9.61 7.46 -14.63
CA SER A 41 -9.13 6.23 -15.28
C SER A 41 -9.02 6.39 -16.79
N GLY A 42 -10.00 7.04 -17.43
CA GLY A 42 -9.96 7.33 -18.87
C GLY A 42 -8.89 8.34 -19.30
N GLU A 43 -8.57 9.34 -18.46
CA GLU A 43 -7.55 10.35 -18.76
C GLU A 43 -6.15 9.76 -18.87
N LEU A 44 -5.81 8.80 -17.99
CA LEU A 44 -4.51 8.12 -18.03
C LEU A 44 -4.42 7.17 -19.23
N ALA A 45 -5.50 6.46 -19.55
CA ALA A 45 -5.58 5.55 -20.70
C ALA A 45 -5.46 6.28 -22.05
N GLN A 46 -5.94 7.52 -22.17
CA GLN A 46 -5.86 8.30 -23.43
C GLN A 46 -4.45 8.83 -23.73
N ARG A 47 -3.58 8.94 -22.73
CA ARG A 47 -2.22 9.47 -22.89
C ARG A 47 -1.20 8.33 -22.99
N GLY A 48 -1.38 7.43 -23.94
CA GLY A 48 -0.70 6.13 -24.10
C GLY A 48 0.85 6.05 -24.03
N THR A 49 1.54 7.14 -23.70
CA THR A 49 2.99 7.22 -23.40
C THR A 49 3.32 7.68 -21.98
N VAL A 50 2.35 8.13 -21.17
CA VAL A 50 2.57 8.70 -19.82
C VAL A 50 3.00 7.64 -18.79
N LEU A 51 2.63 6.37 -18.98
CA LEU A 51 2.92 5.32 -18.00
C LEU A 51 4.38 4.83 -18.02
N ALA A 52 5.15 5.07 -19.08
CA ALA A 52 6.50 4.54 -19.20
C ALA A 52 7.44 4.99 -18.06
N GLY A 53 7.39 6.27 -17.68
CA GLY A 53 8.19 6.81 -16.57
C GLY A 53 7.78 6.26 -15.19
N PRO A 54 6.50 6.35 -14.79
CA PRO A 54 6.00 5.74 -13.56
C PRO A 54 6.27 4.24 -13.45
N LEU A 55 6.06 3.47 -14.53
CA LEU A 55 6.36 2.04 -14.55
C LEU A 55 7.86 1.76 -14.40
N LEU A 56 8.72 2.56 -15.03
CA LEU A 56 10.16 2.48 -14.81
C LEU A 56 10.54 2.72 -13.33
N HIS A 57 9.96 3.75 -12.70
CA HIS A 57 10.21 4.01 -11.28
C HIS A 57 9.68 2.91 -10.36
N LEU A 58 8.52 2.32 -10.66
CA LEU A 58 8.04 1.13 -9.94
C LEU A 58 9.00 -0.05 -10.11
N GLN A 59 9.57 -0.23 -11.30
CA GLN A 59 10.58 -1.27 -11.51
C GLN A 59 11.88 -1.00 -10.72
N HIS A 60 12.30 0.26 -10.54
CA HIS A 60 13.40 0.58 -9.63
C HIS A 60 13.09 0.15 -8.18
N VAL A 61 11.86 0.39 -7.72
CA VAL A 61 11.40 -0.04 -6.38
C VAL A 61 11.47 -1.56 -6.25
N VAL A 62 10.96 -2.31 -7.22
CA VAL A 62 11.05 -3.78 -7.23
C VAL A 62 12.51 -4.24 -7.18
N ASN A 63 13.38 -3.66 -8.01
CA ASN A 63 14.80 -4.00 -8.03
C ASN A 63 15.50 -3.71 -6.69
N CYS A 64 15.13 -2.63 -5.99
CA CYS A 64 15.65 -2.33 -4.65
C CYS A 64 15.08 -3.22 -3.55
N LEU A 65 13.80 -3.57 -3.64
CA LEU A 65 13.14 -4.44 -2.68
C LEU A 65 13.75 -5.84 -2.73
N GLU A 66 13.88 -6.44 -3.91
CA GLU A 66 14.32 -7.82 -4.04
C GLU A 66 15.84 -7.99 -4.16
N GLY A 67 16.54 -6.99 -4.70
CA GLY A 67 17.95 -7.09 -5.07
C GLY A 67 18.18 -7.92 -6.34
N THR A 68 19.44 -8.09 -6.74
CA THR A 68 19.84 -8.73 -8.01
C THR A 68 19.45 -10.21 -8.13
N ASN A 69 19.23 -10.88 -7.00
CA ASN A 69 18.79 -12.28 -6.94
C ASN A 69 17.26 -12.43 -6.86
N GLY A 70 16.53 -11.30 -6.95
CA GLY A 70 15.07 -11.26 -6.90
C GLY A 70 14.39 -11.86 -8.14
N PRO A 71 13.26 -12.56 -7.99
CA PRO A 71 12.55 -13.17 -9.13
C PRO A 71 11.98 -12.14 -10.12
N ASN A 72 11.69 -10.92 -9.65
CA ASN A 72 11.14 -9.83 -10.45
C ASN A 72 12.19 -8.75 -10.74
N PHE A 73 13.47 -8.99 -10.43
CA PHE A 73 14.55 -8.11 -10.80
C PHE A 73 14.64 -7.98 -12.33
N ARG A 74 14.85 -6.76 -12.81
CA ARG A 74 15.03 -6.43 -14.23
C ARG A 74 16.22 -5.51 -14.41
N ALA A 75 17.37 -6.07 -14.82
CA ALA A 75 18.61 -5.31 -15.04
C ALA A 75 18.44 -4.17 -16.05
N ALA A 76 17.65 -4.37 -17.10
CA ALA A 76 17.42 -3.38 -18.15
C ALA A 76 16.76 -2.09 -17.64
N ALA A 77 16.03 -2.16 -16.52
CA ALA A 77 15.43 -0.99 -15.89
C ALA A 77 16.42 -0.20 -15.02
N GLY A 78 17.62 -0.75 -14.73
CA GLY A 78 18.59 -0.17 -13.81
C GLY A 78 18.33 -0.52 -12.35
N HIS A 79 19.38 -0.48 -11.53
CA HIS A 79 19.30 -0.78 -10.09
C HIS A 79 19.90 0.37 -9.28
N VAL A 80 19.06 1.30 -8.87
CA VAL A 80 19.49 2.51 -8.13
C VAL A 80 20.01 2.21 -6.72
N CYS A 81 19.75 1.01 -6.18
CA CYS A 81 20.26 0.56 -4.89
C CYS A 81 21.52 -0.33 -4.99
N GLN A 82 22.17 -0.37 -6.15
CA GLN A 82 23.39 -1.16 -6.37
C GLN A 82 24.47 -0.81 -5.32
N GLY A 83 25.03 -1.85 -4.69
CA GLY A 83 26.09 -1.71 -3.70
C GLY A 83 25.63 -1.32 -2.28
N GLN A 84 24.32 -1.19 -2.04
CA GLN A 84 23.77 -0.79 -0.74
C GLN A 84 23.36 -1.99 0.14
N GLY A 85 23.46 -3.22 -0.37
CA GLY A 85 23.03 -4.44 0.32
C GLY A 85 22.65 -5.55 -0.66
N ASN A 86 21.95 -6.58 -0.18
CA ASN A 86 21.46 -7.68 -1.01
C ASN A 86 20.04 -7.44 -1.53
N GLY A 87 19.41 -6.34 -1.11
CA GLY A 87 18.02 -6.01 -1.33
C GLY A 87 17.30 -5.81 0.01
N ILE A 88 16.34 -4.89 0.06
CA ILE A 88 15.66 -4.53 1.31
C ILE A 88 15.02 -5.77 1.97
N ILE A 89 14.40 -6.62 1.16
CA ILE A 89 13.74 -7.86 1.60
C ILE A 89 14.72 -8.88 2.18
N PRO A 90 15.76 -9.34 1.46
CA PRO A 90 16.73 -10.29 2.01
C PRO A 90 17.49 -9.70 3.21
N ASP A 91 17.82 -8.42 3.21
CA ASP A 91 18.53 -7.79 4.32
C ASP A 91 17.64 -7.68 5.57
N LEU A 92 16.34 -7.38 5.40
CA LEU A 92 15.36 -7.42 6.50
C LEU A 92 15.14 -8.84 7.03
N LYS A 93 15.19 -9.88 6.19
CA LYS A 93 15.15 -11.29 6.65
C LYS A 93 16.36 -11.61 7.51
N ALA A 94 17.56 -11.20 7.08
CA ALA A 94 18.78 -11.39 7.85
C ALA A 94 18.73 -10.63 9.19
N ALA A 95 18.28 -9.37 9.18
CA ALA A 95 18.11 -8.57 10.39
C ALA A 95 17.08 -9.17 11.36
N GLN A 96 15.96 -9.69 10.84
CA GLN A 96 14.97 -10.41 11.65
C GLN A 96 15.56 -11.67 12.28
N ALA A 97 16.33 -12.47 11.53
CA ALA A 97 17.01 -13.66 12.05
C ALA A 97 18.05 -13.30 13.12
N ALA A 98 18.68 -12.13 13.02
CA ALA A 98 19.61 -11.59 14.01
C ALA A 98 18.93 -10.93 15.23
N GLY A 99 17.59 -10.91 15.29
CA GLY A 99 16.84 -10.34 16.41
C GLY A 99 16.82 -8.80 16.43
N VAL A 100 17.07 -8.13 15.30
CA VAL A 100 16.99 -6.67 15.20
C VAL A 100 15.55 -6.20 15.44
N ARG A 101 15.36 -5.34 16.43
CA ARG A 101 14.04 -4.83 16.82
C ARG A 101 13.37 -4.09 15.65
N GLY A 102 12.16 -4.50 15.30
CA GLY A 102 11.35 -3.88 14.26
C GLY A 102 11.61 -4.36 12.83
N ALA A 103 12.59 -5.26 12.63
CA ALA A 103 12.87 -5.84 11.32
C ALA A 103 11.68 -6.63 10.76
N ASP A 104 10.92 -7.32 11.62
CA ASP A 104 9.70 -8.05 11.27
C ASP A 104 8.59 -7.12 10.73
N LYS A 105 8.40 -5.96 11.38
CA LYS A 105 7.41 -4.97 10.96
C LYS A 105 7.84 -4.29 9.66
N ALA A 106 9.10 -3.90 9.55
CA ALA A 106 9.66 -3.32 8.33
C ALA A 106 9.55 -4.31 7.15
N ARG A 107 9.81 -5.60 7.39
CA ARG A 107 9.69 -6.68 6.40
C ARG A 107 8.27 -6.76 5.84
N LYS A 108 7.24 -6.71 6.69
CA LYS A 108 5.82 -6.72 6.26
C LYS A 108 5.50 -5.54 5.35
N PHE A 109 5.98 -4.34 5.66
CA PHE A 109 5.79 -3.19 4.79
C PHE A 109 6.51 -3.35 3.45
N ALA A 110 7.73 -3.89 3.45
CA ALA A 110 8.47 -4.19 2.23
C ALA A 110 7.74 -5.23 1.34
N ASP A 111 7.12 -6.26 1.94
CA ASP A 111 6.34 -7.25 1.21
C ASP A 111 5.06 -6.67 0.59
N ILE A 112 4.37 -5.78 1.31
CA ILE A 112 3.20 -5.06 0.79
C ILE A 112 3.62 -4.16 -0.38
N ALA A 113 4.72 -3.41 -0.22
CA ALA A 113 5.24 -2.54 -1.27
C ALA A 113 5.61 -3.33 -2.53
N LEU A 114 6.23 -4.51 -2.37
CA LEU A 114 6.54 -5.40 -3.49
C LEU A 114 5.26 -5.87 -4.19
N THR A 115 4.27 -6.35 -3.42
CA THR A 115 3.00 -6.85 -3.97
C THR A 115 2.29 -5.77 -4.79
N LEU A 116 2.17 -4.56 -4.24
CA LEU A 116 1.54 -3.44 -4.93
C LEU A 116 2.32 -3.03 -6.18
N SER A 117 3.66 -2.96 -6.10
CA SER A 117 4.48 -2.60 -7.25
C SER A 117 4.33 -3.60 -8.40
N LEU A 118 4.30 -4.90 -8.08
CA LEU A 118 4.09 -5.95 -9.09
C LEU A 118 2.70 -5.90 -9.71
N GLN A 119 1.65 -5.63 -8.91
CA GLN A 119 0.30 -5.43 -9.45
C GLN A 119 0.24 -4.24 -10.40
N MET A 120 0.86 -3.12 -10.05
CA MET A 120 0.88 -1.92 -10.89
C MET A 120 1.71 -2.11 -12.17
N LEU A 121 2.81 -2.88 -12.12
CA LEU A 121 3.60 -3.23 -13.31
C LEU A 121 2.88 -4.17 -14.27
N GLN A 122 1.89 -4.93 -13.77
CA GLN A 122 1.09 -5.86 -14.57
C GLN A 122 -0.25 -5.28 -15.02
N SER A 123 -0.67 -4.13 -14.48
CA SER A 123 -1.88 -3.44 -14.93
C SER A 123 -1.72 -3.03 -16.38
N LYS A 124 -2.72 -3.40 -17.19
CA LYS A 124 -2.80 -3.10 -18.63
C LYS A 124 -3.84 -2.00 -18.89
N ASP A 125 -4.18 -1.24 -17.85
CA ASP A 125 -5.26 -0.26 -17.84
C ASP A 125 -4.80 1.11 -18.38
#